data_AF-A0A965ISH5-F1
#
_entry.id   AF-A0A965ISH5-F1
#
_cell.length_a   1.000
_cell.length_b   1.000
_cell.length_c   1.000
_cell.angle_alpha   90.00
_cell.angle_beta   90.00
_cell.angle_gamma   90.00
#
_symmetry.space_group_name_H-M   'P 1'
#
loop_
_entity.id
_entity.type
_entity.pdbx_description
1 polymer ?
#
loop_
_entity_poly.entity_id
_entity_poly.type
_entity_poly.pdbx_seq_one_letter_code
_entity_poly.pdbx_strand_id
1 'polypeptide(L)'
;MSIKDLRVKPGDPVLPAWEKLLKFIERFKIVPSPGIRLTQMSDGTYITAEPPRQSFAHPFRVAVLGGSYATIELGAVEGIVPFAKDAERGGLKLDAPTPPRLRISEKDAKDGVSYVALRVMTTMGGLDPENSETAEVIHVGELARRKEEEGLQPLAMLKWRSGTPEVFQIVYHNLGHYYVVKTEARGSRHLFFAK
;
A
#
# COMPACT_ATOMS: atom_id res chain seq x y z
N MET A 1 -15.54 -38.98 20.84
CA MET A 1 -15.42 -40.30 20.23
C MET A 1 -13.97 -40.51 19.87
N SER A 2 -13.33 -41.43 20.58
CA SER A 2 -11.94 -41.85 20.42
C SER A 2 -11.86 -43.03 19.46
N ILE A 3 -10.68 -43.30 18.90
CA ILE A 3 -10.44 -44.49 18.08
C ILE A 3 -10.71 -45.80 18.85
N LYS A 4 -10.64 -45.76 20.19
CA LYS A 4 -10.98 -46.89 21.06
C LYS A 4 -12.47 -47.23 21.02
N ASP A 5 -13.33 -46.26 20.71
CA ASP A 5 -14.80 -46.41 20.64
C ASP A 5 -15.26 -47.09 19.34
N LEU A 6 -14.33 -47.35 18.41
CA LEU A 6 -14.56 -48.05 17.13
C LEU A 6 -14.25 -49.55 17.18
N ARG A 7 -13.72 -50.05 18.29
CA ARG A 7 -13.36 -51.48 18.43
C ARG A 7 -14.62 -52.34 18.44
N VAL A 8 -14.62 -53.40 17.64
CA VAL A 8 -15.68 -54.41 17.54
C VAL A 8 -15.12 -55.79 17.84
N LYS A 9 -15.98 -56.73 18.27
CA LYS A 9 -15.63 -58.14 18.51
C LYS A 9 -16.37 -59.06 17.53
N PRO A 10 -15.85 -60.27 17.29
CA PRO A 10 -16.58 -61.29 16.53
C PRO A 10 -17.97 -61.53 17.15
N GLY A 11 -19.02 -61.44 16.32
CA GLY A 11 -20.42 -61.58 16.75
C GLY A 11 -21.18 -60.26 16.91
N ASP A 12 -20.49 -59.11 16.88
CA ASP A 12 -21.16 -57.79 16.90
C ASP A 12 -21.89 -57.49 15.57
N PRO A 13 -23.04 -56.79 15.61
CA PRO A 13 -23.75 -56.38 14.42
C PRO A 13 -22.95 -55.34 13.61
N VAL A 14 -22.87 -55.56 12.30
CA VAL A 14 -22.03 -54.77 11.38
C VAL A 14 -22.56 -53.35 11.20
N LEU A 15 -23.88 -53.18 11.06
CA LEU A 15 -24.48 -51.88 10.71
C LEU A 15 -24.22 -50.79 11.77
N PRO A 16 -24.40 -51.03 13.09
CA PRO A 16 -24.07 -50.03 14.11
C PRO A 16 -22.58 -49.68 14.17
N ALA A 17 -21.69 -50.64 13.87
CA ALA A 17 -20.26 -50.38 13.82
C ALA A 17 -19.87 -49.52 12.60
N TRP A 18 -20.50 -49.78 11.46
CA TRP A 18 -20.34 -48.98 10.25
C TRP A 18 -20.79 -47.54 10.45
N GLU A 19 -21.95 -47.30 11.06
CA GLU A 19 -22.44 -45.96 11.38
C GLU A 19 -21.53 -45.20 12.35
N LYS A 20 -20.96 -45.90 13.34
CA LYS A 20 -19.96 -45.34 14.26
C LYS A 20 -18.71 -44.90 13.50
N LEU A 21 -18.23 -45.71 12.56
CA LEU A 21 -17.08 -45.37 11.74
C LEU A 21 -17.35 -44.15 10.84
N LEU A 22 -18.50 -44.09 10.18
CA LEU A 22 -18.88 -42.94 9.35
C LEU A 22 -18.90 -41.64 10.16
N LYS A 23 -19.54 -41.65 11.34
CA LYS A 23 -19.57 -40.50 12.26
C LYS A 23 -18.19 -40.10 12.79
N PHE A 24 -17.28 -41.06 12.90
CA PHE A 24 -15.89 -40.77 13.29
C PHE A 24 -15.13 -40.11 12.13
N ILE A 25 -15.28 -40.59 10.90
CA ILE A 25 -14.64 -40.05 9.70
C ILE A 25 -15.14 -38.63 9.39
N GLU A 26 -16.43 -38.35 9.56
CA GLU A 26 -17.03 -37.03 9.34
C GLU A 26 -16.36 -35.91 10.17
N ARG A 27 -15.77 -36.23 11.33
CA ARG A 27 -15.04 -35.28 12.19
C ARG A 27 -13.74 -34.78 11.57
N PHE A 28 -13.16 -35.53 10.64
CA PHE A 28 -11.93 -35.17 9.95
C PHE A 28 -12.18 -34.52 8.60
N LYS A 29 -13.46 -34.33 8.23
CA LYS A 29 -13.83 -33.66 6.99
C LYS A 29 -13.41 -32.19 7.07
N ILE A 30 -12.45 -31.82 6.24
CA ILE A 30 -12.03 -30.42 6.08
C ILE A 30 -13.10 -29.72 5.25
N VAL A 31 -13.78 -28.73 5.84
CA VAL A 31 -14.75 -27.87 5.15
C VAL A 31 -14.05 -26.55 4.82
N PRO A 32 -13.85 -26.21 3.54
CA PRO A 32 -13.19 -24.97 3.18
C PRO A 32 -14.12 -23.77 3.42
N SER A 33 -13.59 -22.76 4.10
CA SER A 33 -14.23 -21.44 4.19
C SER A 33 -14.19 -20.70 2.83
N PRO A 34 -15.02 -19.66 2.62
CA PRO A 34 -14.93 -18.82 1.42
C PRO A 34 -13.49 -18.33 1.17
N GLY A 35 -13.01 -18.45 -0.07
CA GLY A 35 -11.64 -18.13 -0.43
C GLY A 35 -10.62 -19.23 -0.13
N ILE A 36 -11.05 -20.43 0.27
CA ILE A 36 -10.17 -21.61 0.39
C ILE A 36 -10.58 -22.63 -0.68
N ARG A 37 -9.61 -23.09 -1.47
CA ARG A 37 -9.74 -24.16 -2.45
C ARG A 37 -8.98 -25.38 -1.95
N LEU A 38 -9.67 -26.53 -1.87
CA LEU A 38 -9.05 -27.81 -1.57
C LEU A 38 -8.88 -28.60 -2.86
N THR A 39 -7.67 -29.09 -3.11
CA THR A 39 -7.40 -29.99 -4.23
C THR A 39 -6.83 -31.29 -3.67
N GLN A 40 -7.60 -32.37 -3.80
CA GLN A 40 -7.16 -33.69 -3.38
C GLN A 40 -6.35 -34.32 -4.51
N MET A 41 -5.11 -34.70 -4.20
CA MET A 41 -4.19 -35.40 -5.10
C MET A 41 -3.78 -36.73 -4.49
N SER A 42 -3.08 -37.58 -5.26
CA SER A 42 -2.64 -38.90 -4.82
C SER A 42 -1.64 -38.88 -3.65
N ASP A 43 -0.95 -37.76 -3.44
CA ASP A 43 0.06 -37.54 -2.40
C ASP A 43 -0.47 -36.75 -1.19
N GLY A 44 -1.70 -36.23 -1.25
CA GLY A 44 -2.31 -35.52 -0.14
C GLY A 44 -3.37 -34.49 -0.56
N THR A 45 -3.73 -33.62 0.38
CA THR A 45 -4.70 -32.54 0.14
C THR A 45 -3.97 -31.20 0.12
N TYR A 46 -3.97 -30.54 -1.02
CA TYR A 46 -3.47 -29.18 -1.15
C TYR A 46 -4.56 -28.19 -0.72
N ILE A 47 -4.17 -27.24 0.14
CA ILE A 47 -5.03 -26.17 0.62
C ILE A 47 -4.52 -24.86 0.04
N THR A 48 -5.29 -24.25 -0.86
CA THR A 48 -4.96 -22.96 -1.49
C THR A 48 -5.88 -21.88 -0.94
N ALA A 49 -5.33 -20.84 -0.34
CA ALA A 49 -6.08 -19.66 0.03
C ALA A 49 -6.06 -18.64 -1.13
N GLU A 50 -7.22 -18.38 -1.71
CA GLU A 50 -7.53 -17.28 -2.62
C GLU A 50 -8.37 -16.24 -1.85
N PRO A 51 -7.77 -15.49 -0.90
CA PRO A 51 -8.53 -14.46 -0.19
C PRO A 51 -9.11 -13.47 -1.21
N PRO A 52 -10.35 -12.97 -1.01
CA PRO A 52 -10.90 -11.94 -1.86
C PRO A 52 -9.90 -10.79 -1.94
N ARG A 53 -9.56 -10.37 -3.17
CA ARG A 53 -8.68 -9.22 -3.39
C ARG A 53 -9.32 -8.02 -2.71
N GLN A 54 -8.84 -7.67 -1.52
CA GLN A 54 -9.24 -6.46 -0.86
C GLN A 54 -8.72 -5.31 -1.74
N SER A 55 -9.63 -4.50 -2.28
CA SER A 55 -9.25 -3.29 -2.98
C SER A 55 -8.57 -2.38 -1.98
N PHE A 56 -7.25 -2.26 -2.08
CA PHE A 56 -6.50 -1.37 -1.23
C PHE A 56 -6.68 0.06 -1.74
N ALA A 57 -7.45 0.88 -1.00
CA ALA A 57 -7.58 2.30 -1.26
C ALA A 57 -6.28 2.99 -0.81
N HIS A 58 -5.38 3.23 -1.77
CA HIS A 58 -4.06 3.76 -1.47
C HIS A 58 -4.13 5.26 -1.12
N PRO A 59 -3.72 5.69 0.09
CA PRO A 59 -3.63 7.12 0.37
C PRO A 59 -2.62 7.75 -0.59
N PHE A 60 -2.94 8.87 -1.22
CA PHE A 60 -2.11 9.44 -2.29
C PHE A 60 -2.00 8.60 -3.58
N ARG A 61 -3.04 7.86 -3.95
CA ARG A 61 -3.07 7.19 -5.26
C ARG A 61 -2.91 8.22 -6.37
N VAL A 62 -1.94 7.99 -7.25
CA VAL A 62 -1.66 8.87 -8.38
C VAL A 62 -2.36 8.34 -9.63
N ALA A 63 -3.11 9.21 -10.30
CA ALA A 63 -3.69 8.95 -11.62
C ALA A 63 -3.26 10.05 -12.58
N VAL A 64 -2.95 9.68 -13.84
CA VAL A 64 -2.53 10.62 -14.88
C VAL A 64 -3.66 10.85 -15.87
N LEU A 65 -3.93 12.11 -16.18
CA LEU A 65 -4.95 12.57 -17.11
C LEU A 65 -4.28 13.21 -18.33
N GLY A 66 -4.43 12.58 -19.50
CA GLY A 66 -3.98 13.15 -20.78
C GLY A 66 -2.47 13.47 -20.86
N GLY A 67 -1.63 12.77 -20.08
CA GLY A 67 -0.17 12.91 -20.09
C GLY A 67 0.40 14.22 -19.53
N SER A 68 -0.44 15.20 -19.21
CA SER A 68 0.00 16.55 -18.77
C SER A 68 -0.34 16.86 -17.32
N TYR A 69 -1.27 16.12 -16.72
CA TYR A 69 -1.74 16.35 -15.37
C TYR A 69 -1.79 15.04 -14.58
N ALA A 70 -1.49 15.14 -13.29
CA ALA A 70 -1.72 14.09 -12.32
C ALA A 70 -2.75 14.56 -11.29
N THR A 71 -3.65 13.67 -10.90
CA THR A 71 -4.51 13.83 -9.73
C THR A 71 -4.05 12.86 -8.66
N ILE A 72 -4.15 13.30 -7.40
CA ILE A 72 -3.69 12.53 -6.25
C ILE A 72 -4.90 12.34 -5.32
N GLU A 73 -5.23 11.09 -4.98
CA GLU A 73 -6.27 10.79 -3.99
C GLU A 73 -5.87 11.32 -2.60
N LEU A 74 -6.86 11.57 -1.76
CA LEU A 74 -6.66 12.11 -0.42
C LEU A 74 -5.71 11.21 0.40
N GLY A 75 -4.72 11.85 1.02
CA GLY A 75 -3.83 11.25 1.99
C GLY A 75 -3.36 12.32 2.99
N ALA A 76 -2.81 11.88 4.11
CA ALA A 76 -2.23 12.74 5.13
C ALA A 76 -0.89 12.18 5.62
N VAL A 77 -0.04 13.07 6.12
CA VAL A 77 1.26 12.75 6.72
C VAL A 77 1.26 13.38 8.09
N GLU A 78 1.33 12.54 9.13
CA GLU A 78 1.17 13.00 10.53
C GLU A 78 -0.11 13.82 10.80
N GLY A 79 -1.19 13.52 10.07
CA GLY A 79 -2.46 14.25 10.18
C GLY A 79 -2.51 15.55 9.37
N ILE A 80 -1.40 15.96 8.74
CA ILE A 80 -1.34 17.11 7.86
C ILE A 80 -1.74 16.66 6.45
N VAL A 81 -2.78 17.28 5.89
CA VAL A 81 -3.18 17.10 4.50
C VAL A 81 -2.28 17.96 3.61
N PRO A 82 -1.49 17.37 2.71
CA PRO A 82 -0.62 18.13 1.84
C PRO A 82 -1.41 19.00 0.86
N PHE A 83 -0.77 20.03 0.33
CA PHE A 83 -1.27 20.76 -0.84
C PHE A 83 -0.54 20.33 -2.11
N ALA A 84 -1.13 20.62 -3.25
CA ALA A 84 -0.50 20.52 -4.55
C ALA A 84 -0.75 21.82 -5.32
N LYS A 85 0.22 22.25 -6.12
CA LYS A 85 0.04 23.37 -7.04
C LYS A 85 -0.81 22.93 -8.23
N ASP A 86 -2.07 23.30 -8.17
CA ASP A 86 -3.02 23.19 -9.27
C ASP A 86 -2.63 24.14 -10.41
N ALA A 87 -2.69 23.62 -11.63
CA ALA A 87 -2.30 24.34 -12.83
C ALA A 87 -3.15 25.60 -13.11
N GLU A 88 -4.39 25.66 -12.63
CA GLU A 88 -5.34 26.74 -12.88
C GLU A 88 -5.62 27.59 -11.64
N ARG A 89 -5.55 26.99 -10.45
CA ARG A 89 -6.08 27.58 -9.20
C ARG A 89 -5.02 27.84 -8.13
N GLY A 90 -3.74 27.58 -8.41
CA GLY A 90 -2.66 27.76 -7.43
C GLY A 90 -2.58 26.62 -6.43
N GLY A 91 -2.12 26.87 -5.20
CA GLY A 91 -1.99 25.82 -4.17
C GLY A 91 -3.33 25.39 -3.59
N LEU A 92 -3.72 24.13 -3.79
CA LEU A 92 -4.94 23.54 -3.21
C LEU A 92 -4.57 22.34 -2.34
N LYS A 93 -5.21 22.22 -1.17
CA LYS A 93 -5.12 21.01 -0.36
C LYS A 93 -5.76 19.81 -1.07
N LEU A 94 -5.27 18.60 -0.79
CA LEU A 94 -5.81 17.38 -1.39
C LEU A 94 -7.25 17.06 -0.94
N ASP A 95 -7.72 17.64 0.17
CA ASP A 95 -9.10 17.51 0.68
C ASP A 95 -10.05 18.58 0.13
N ALA A 96 -9.60 19.42 -0.82
CA ALA A 96 -10.46 20.38 -1.48
C ALA A 96 -11.62 19.68 -2.23
N PRO A 97 -12.80 20.33 -2.36
CA PRO A 97 -13.96 19.74 -3.06
C PRO A 97 -13.67 19.30 -4.50
N THR A 98 -12.68 19.92 -5.14
CA THR A 98 -12.14 19.50 -6.43
C THR A 98 -10.69 19.04 -6.23
N PRO A 99 -10.33 17.80 -6.59
CA PRO A 99 -8.95 17.33 -6.49
C PRO A 99 -8.00 18.21 -7.32
N PRO A 100 -6.83 18.59 -6.78
CA PRO A 100 -5.88 19.40 -7.51
C PRO A 100 -5.32 18.64 -8.72
N ARG A 101 -5.11 19.39 -9.81
CA ARG A 101 -4.46 18.94 -11.04
C ARG A 101 -3.00 19.38 -11.00
N LEU A 102 -2.14 18.50 -10.49
CA LEU A 102 -0.70 18.70 -10.50
C LEU A 102 -0.19 18.61 -11.94
N ARG A 103 0.45 19.66 -12.43
CA ARG A 103 1.10 19.63 -13.75
C ARG A 103 2.29 18.68 -13.73
N ILE A 104 2.39 17.83 -14.75
CA ILE A 104 3.52 16.92 -14.98
C ILE A 104 4.06 17.12 -16.39
N SER A 105 5.36 16.90 -16.59
CA SER A 105 5.97 16.98 -17.93
C SER A 105 7.10 15.98 -18.12
N GLU A 106 7.17 15.39 -19.32
CA GLU A 106 8.34 14.61 -19.76
C GLU A 106 9.63 15.45 -19.75
N LYS A 107 9.52 16.77 -19.89
CA LYS A 107 10.68 17.69 -19.83
C LYS A 107 11.36 17.70 -18.47
N ASP A 108 10.62 17.42 -17.41
CA ASP A 108 11.15 17.32 -16.06
C ASP A 108 11.67 15.91 -15.77
N ALA A 109 11.56 14.96 -16.70
CA ALA A 109 12.06 13.61 -16.54
C ALA A 109 13.57 13.52 -16.76
N LYS A 110 14.22 12.68 -15.95
CA LYS A 110 15.62 12.31 -16.08
C LYS A 110 15.68 10.85 -16.53
N ASP A 111 16.39 10.58 -17.63
CA ASP A 111 16.50 9.25 -18.22
C ASP A 111 15.13 8.58 -18.51
N GLY A 112 14.14 9.39 -18.91
CA GLY A 112 12.77 8.94 -19.20
C GLY A 112 11.92 8.64 -17.96
N VAL A 113 12.39 9.01 -16.77
CA VAL A 113 11.70 8.79 -15.49
C VAL A 113 11.53 10.09 -14.72
N SER A 114 10.37 10.26 -14.09
CA SER A 114 10.17 11.27 -13.05
C SER A 114 9.26 10.73 -11.95
N TYR A 115 9.01 11.53 -10.93
CA TYR A 115 8.30 11.11 -9.73
C TYR A 115 7.26 12.14 -9.33
N VAL A 116 6.10 11.65 -8.91
CA VAL A 116 5.21 12.42 -8.03
C VAL A 116 5.67 12.12 -6.62
N ALA A 117 6.10 13.16 -5.89
CA ALA A 117 6.70 13.02 -4.57
C ALA A 117 6.00 13.93 -3.57
N LEU A 118 5.86 13.42 -2.35
CA LEU A 118 5.57 14.23 -1.19
C LEU A 118 6.87 14.91 -0.75
N ARG A 119 6.88 16.24 -0.81
CA ARG A 119 7.88 17.09 -0.17
C ARG A 119 7.40 17.46 1.22
N VAL A 120 8.27 17.28 2.21
CA VAL A 120 8.07 17.82 3.55
C VAL A 120 9.19 18.77 3.92
N MET A 121 8.83 19.87 4.58
CA MET A 121 9.77 20.84 5.13
C MET A 121 9.71 20.75 6.66
N THR A 122 10.86 20.56 7.30
CA THR A 122 10.92 20.37 8.76
C THR A 122 11.61 21.54 9.43
N THR A 123 11.08 21.99 10.56
CA THR A 123 11.81 22.81 11.54
C THR A 123 12.31 21.91 12.68
N MET A 124 13.22 22.40 13.53
CA MET A 124 13.79 21.60 14.63
C MET A 124 12.70 20.96 15.49
N GLY A 125 12.43 19.65 15.28
CA GLY A 125 11.49 18.87 16.08
C GLY A 125 10.38 18.15 15.31
N GLY A 126 10.14 18.45 14.03
CA GLY A 126 9.12 17.74 13.24
C GLY A 126 8.46 18.58 12.15
N LEU A 127 7.28 18.14 11.74
CA LEU A 127 6.41 18.89 10.82
C LEU A 127 5.63 19.95 11.61
N ASP A 128 5.61 21.17 11.11
CA ASP A 128 4.79 22.25 11.66
C ASP A 128 3.39 22.22 11.02
N PRO A 129 2.34 21.81 11.76
CA PRO A 129 0.98 21.69 11.21
C PRO A 129 0.33 23.05 10.90
N GLU A 130 0.80 24.14 11.49
CA GLU A 130 0.29 25.49 11.26
C GLU A 130 0.89 26.10 9.97
N ASN A 131 2.04 25.60 9.54
CA ASN A 131 2.66 26.00 8.29
C ASN A 131 2.09 25.16 7.12
N SER A 132 1.31 25.82 6.26
CA SER A 132 0.72 25.20 5.08
C SER A 132 1.77 24.72 4.06
N GLU A 133 3.00 25.24 4.10
CA GLU A 133 4.10 24.84 3.22
C GLU A 133 4.86 23.59 3.72
N THR A 134 4.51 23.08 4.91
CA THR A 134 5.17 21.94 5.55
C THR A 134 5.04 20.65 4.74
N ALA A 135 3.97 20.45 3.98
CA ALA A 135 3.75 19.26 3.16
C ALA A 135 3.15 19.62 1.78
N GLU A 136 3.89 19.33 0.71
CA GLU A 136 3.49 19.58 -0.68
C GLU A 136 3.63 18.33 -1.53
N VAL A 137 2.68 18.04 -2.42
CA VAL A 137 2.87 17.07 -3.50
C VAL A 137 3.42 17.79 -4.72
N ILE A 138 4.59 17.35 -5.19
CA ILE A 138 5.32 17.95 -6.31
C ILE A 138 5.68 16.90 -7.37
N HIS A 139 5.99 17.40 -8.56
CA HIS A 139 6.57 16.62 -9.66
C HIS A 139 8.07 16.93 -9.77
N VAL A 140 8.90 15.89 -9.79
CA VAL A 140 10.37 16.02 -9.84
C VAL A 140 11.01 14.96 -10.73
N GLY A 141 12.09 15.31 -11.44
CA GLY A 141 12.87 14.37 -12.24
C GLY A 141 13.75 13.43 -11.42
N GLU A 142 14.16 13.87 -10.24
CA GLU A 142 15.06 13.13 -9.36
C GLU A 142 14.70 13.38 -7.89
N LEU A 143 14.97 12.38 -7.04
CA LEU A 143 14.67 12.42 -5.61
C LEU A 143 15.82 13.02 -4.78
N ALA A 144 16.61 13.90 -5.39
CA ALA A 144 17.70 14.58 -4.70
C ALA A 144 17.14 15.71 -3.82
N ARG A 145 17.59 15.76 -2.56
CA ARG A 145 17.25 16.86 -1.64
C ARG A 145 17.90 18.16 -2.13
N ARG A 146 17.15 19.25 -2.13
CA ARG A 146 17.67 20.60 -2.45
C ARG A 146 18.10 21.35 -1.20
N LYS A 147 17.49 21.03 -0.05
CA LYS A 147 17.81 21.60 1.27
C LYS A 147 17.95 20.49 2.31
N GLU A 148 18.69 20.76 3.38
CA GLU A 148 18.90 19.78 4.46
C GLU A 148 17.60 19.43 5.22
N GLU A 149 16.71 20.41 5.34
CA GLU A 149 15.39 20.34 5.99
C GLU A 149 14.29 19.77 5.09
N GLU A 150 14.62 19.45 3.84
CA GLU A 150 13.68 18.97 2.84
C GLU A 150 13.73 17.44 2.73
N GLY A 151 12.60 16.81 3.04
CA GLY A 151 12.38 15.39 2.80
C GLY A 151 11.58 15.19 1.52
N LEU A 152 12.04 14.29 0.63
CA LEU A 152 11.26 13.84 -0.53
C LEU A 152 10.93 12.37 -0.37
N GLN A 153 9.63 12.06 -0.37
CA GLN A 153 9.11 10.70 -0.39
C GLN A 153 8.38 10.46 -1.71
N PRO A 154 8.85 9.52 -2.56
CA PRO A 154 8.18 9.24 -3.81
C PRO A 154 6.84 8.53 -3.55
N LEU A 155 5.77 9.04 -4.16
CA LEU A 155 4.42 8.47 -4.11
C LEU A 155 4.15 7.61 -5.34
N ALA A 156 4.62 8.05 -6.51
CA ALA A 156 4.59 7.26 -7.73
C ALA A 156 5.79 7.59 -8.62
N MET A 157 6.27 6.60 -9.35
CA MET A 157 7.20 6.77 -10.45
C MET A 157 6.43 6.87 -11.77
N LEU A 158 6.79 7.84 -12.59
CA LEU A 158 6.25 8.08 -13.92
C LEU A 158 7.31 7.67 -14.94
N LYS A 159 7.05 6.60 -15.69
CA LYS A 159 7.92 6.15 -16.78
C LYS A 159 7.36 6.63 -18.10
N TRP A 160 8.05 7.57 -18.74
CA TRP A 160 7.56 8.23 -19.94
C TRP A 160 7.76 7.36 -21.18
N ARG A 161 6.71 7.22 -21.98
CA ARG A 161 6.76 6.64 -23.32
C ARG A 161 5.98 7.55 -24.26
N SER A 162 6.68 8.46 -24.93
CA SER A 162 6.09 9.34 -25.94
C SER A 162 4.94 10.21 -25.40
N GLY A 163 5.22 11.04 -24.39
CA GLY A 163 4.27 12.05 -23.88
C GLY A 163 3.20 11.55 -22.90
N THR A 164 2.92 10.25 -22.81
CA THR A 164 2.06 9.68 -21.76
C THR A 164 2.88 8.77 -20.84
N PRO A 165 2.94 9.04 -19.53
CA PRO A 165 3.69 8.20 -18.61
C PRO A 165 2.86 6.99 -18.15
N GLU A 166 3.55 5.86 -18.02
CA GLU A 166 3.09 4.72 -17.24
C GLU A 166 3.31 5.01 -15.75
N VAL A 167 2.26 4.83 -14.93
CA VAL A 167 2.28 5.14 -13.50
C VAL A 167 2.60 3.89 -12.69
N PHE A 168 3.71 3.92 -11.96
CA PHE A 168 4.10 2.89 -11.00
C PHE A 168 3.87 3.44 -9.59
N GLN A 169 2.77 3.01 -8.97
CA GLN A 169 2.44 3.42 -7.60
C GLN A 169 3.47 2.84 -6.62
N ILE A 170 4.01 3.70 -5.76
CA ILE A 170 4.90 3.28 -4.68
C ILE A 170 4.05 3.17 -3.42
N VAL A 171 4.06 1.98 -2.82
CA VAL A 171 3.12 1.63 -1.75
C VAL A 171 3.76 1.79 -0.37
N TYR A 172 3.57 2.95 0.24
CA TYR A 172 3.88 3.18 1.66
C TYR A 172 2.65 3.78 2.35
N HIS A 173 2.13 3.08 3.36
CA HIS A 173 0.86 3.42 4.01
C HIS A 173 1.02 4.46 5.11
N ASN A 174 0.07 5.41 5.22
CA ASN A 174 -0.12 6.33 6.35
C ASN A 174 1.20 6.84 6.98
N LEU A 175 2.02 7.47 6.13
CA LEU A 175 3.43 7.73 6.40
C LEU A 175 3.64 8.45 7.73
N GLY A 176 4.34 7.80 8.65
CA GLY A 176 5.06 8.46 9.73
C GLY A 176 6.32 9.11 9.18
N HIS A 177 6.70 10.22 9.79
CA HIS A 177 7.88 10.97 9.42
C HIS A 177 8.76 11.17 10.65
N TYR A 178 10.08 11.06 10.47
CA TYR A 178 11.01 11.39 11.52
C TYR A 178 12.23 12.10 10.93
N TYR A 179 12.58 13.25 11.49
CA TYR A 179 13.77 13.99 11.12
C TYR A 179 14.90 13.74 12.13
N VAL A 180 15.97 13.13 11.64
CA VAL A 180 17.22 12.93 12.37
C VAL A 180 18.14 14.11 12.06
N VAL A 181 18.36 14.97 13.06
CA VAL A 181 19.30 16.09 12.97
C VAL A 181 20.73 15.57 12.79
N LYS A 182 21.54 16.29 12.02
CA LYS A 182 22.97 16.02 11.83
C LYS A 182 23.69 15.79 13.17
N THR A 183 24.58 14.80 13.16
CA THR A 183 25.54 14.52 14.23
C THR A 183 26.96 14.57 13.65
N GLU A 184 28.00 14.60 14.49
CA GLU A 184 29.39 14.61 14.02
C GLU A 184 29.73 13.45 13.07
N ALA A 185 29.10 12.28 13.25
CA ALA A 185 29.36 11.10 12.45
C ALA A 185 28.53 10.99 11.16
N ARG A 186 27.36 11.67 11.09
CA ARG A 186 26.32 11.40 10.08
C ARG A 186 25.49 12.65 9.78
N GLY A 187 25.27 12.93 8.49
CA GLY A 187 24.39 14.00 8.01
C GLY A 187 22.92 13.82 8.38
N SER A 188 22.13 14.90 8.27
CA SER A 188 20.70 14.89 8.57
C SER A 188 19.91 13.95 7.65
N ARG A 189 18.86 13.32 8.18
CA ARG A 189 18.07 12.32 7.46
C ARG A 189 16.59 12.41 7.77
N HIS A 190 15.76 12.39 6.73
CA HIS A 190 14.33 12.14 6.84
C HIS A 190 14.06 10.65 6.70
N LEU A 191 13.28 10.10 7.62
CA LEU A 191 12.81 8.72 7.60
C LEU A 191 11.29 8.75 7.38
N PHE A 192 10.83 8.00 6.38
CA PHE A 192 9.42 7.77 6.12
C PHE A 192 9.13 6.30 6.37
N PHE A 193 8.06 6.01 7.09
CA PHE A 193 7.72 4.63 7.47
C PHE A 193 6.21 4.45 7.55
N ALA A 194 5.74 3.22 7.42
CA ALA A 194 4.33 2.92 7.61
C ALA A 194 3.98 3.02 9.09
N LYS A 195 2.87 3.71 9.41
CA LYS A 195 2.27 3.67 10.76
C LYS A 195 1.45 2.41 10.97
#